data_AF-A0A0M8SUR0-F1
#
_entry.id   AF-A0A0M8SUR0-F1
#
_cell.length_a   1.000
_cell.length_b   1.000
_cell.length_c   1.000
_cell.angle_alpha   90.00
_cell.angle_beta   90.00
_cell.angle_gamma   90.00
#
_symmetry.space_group_name_H-M   'P 1'
#
loop_
_entity.id
_entity.type
_entity.pdbx_description
1 polymer ?
#
loop_
_entity_poly.entity_id
_entity_poly.type
_entity_poly.pdbx_seq_one_letter_code
_entity_poly.pdbx_strand_id
1 'polypeptide(L)'
;MDDEPRDQNHTGAPHSGATDEELSWTAAALATAWVSPAAPLSKSRGWDLVGLQHMGSAQGEMYAWRRVLRWERQLVEALTAADVPSGDDGGEGASSRHRAAEARGAATSAMRDMLLAGITDGERTNQIWGNSMGRDPRDELRAFIASHGG
;
A
#
# COMPACT_ATOMS: atom_id res chain seq x y z
N MET A 1 -41.90 -25.47 -36.26
CA MET A 1 -40.58 -24.81 -36.37
C MET A 1 -40.70 -23.68 -35.37
N ASP A 2 -40.37 -23.99 -34.13
CA ASP A 2 -40.61 -23.10 -32.99
C ASP A 2 -39.53 -23.45 -31.98
N ASP A 3 -38.45 -22.66 -31.95
CA ASP A 3 -37.61 -22.52 -30.75
C ASP A 3 -36.82 -21.20 -30.90
N GLU A 4 -37.20 -20.24 -30.07
CA GLU A 4 -36.43 -19.05 -29.72
C GLU A 4 -36.46 -18.99 -28.17
N PRO A 5 -35.57 -18.25 -27.49
CA PRO A 5 -34.13 -18.40 -27.43
C PRO A 5 -33.71 -18.70 -25.97
N ARG A 6 -32.56 -19.39 -25.76
CA ARG A 6 -31.97 -19.49 -24.42
C ARG A 6 -30.77 -18.55 -24.28
N ASP A 7 -31.08 -17.34 -23.86
CA ASP A 7 -30.22 -16.51 -23.03
C ASP A 7 -29.58 -17.36 -21.92
N GLN A 8 -28.26 -17.53 -21.97
CA GLN A 8 -27.47 -17.90 -20.81
C GLN A 8 -26.54 -16.76 -20.46
N ASN A 9 -27.19 -15.76 -19.86
CA ASN A 9 -26.66 -14.81 -18.92
C ASN A 9 -25.70 -15.52 -17.94
N HIS A 10 -24.40 -15.57 -18.23
CA HIS A 10 -23.38 -15.78 -17.21
C HIS A 10 -23.08 -14.43 -16.58
N THR A 11 -24.04 -13.99 -15.76
CA THR A 11 -23.85 -12.92 -14.79
C THR A 11 -22.85 -13.41 -13.76
N GLY A 12 -21.56 -13.22 -14.04
CA GLY A 12 -20.52 -13.24 -13.01
C GLY A 12 -20.91 -12.18 -11.99
N ALA A 13 -21.19 -12.62 -10.75
CA ALA A 13 -21.61 -11.73 -9.68
C ALA A 13 -20.64 -10.53 -9.55
N PRO A 14 -21.15 -9.29 -9.42
CA PRO A 14 -20.28 -8.17 -9.10
C PRO A 14 -19.70 -8.45 -7.70
N HIS A 15 -18.41 -8.74 -7.65
CA HIS A 15 -17.67 -8.83 -6.39
C HIS A 15 -17.63 -7.42 -5.81
N SER A 16 -18.65 -7.08 -5.03
CA SER A 16 -18.76 -5.82 -4.30
C SER A 16 -17.52 -5.69 -3.39
N GLY A 17 -16.73 -4.62 -3.43
CA GLY A 17 -16.82 -3.43 -4.27
C GLY A 17 -15.69 -2.43 -4.02
N ALA A 18 -14.53 -2.90 -3.53
CA ALA A 18 -13.36 -2.04 -3.30
C ALA A 18 -12.50 -1.99 -4.56
N THR A 19 -12.31 -0.79 -5.07
CA THR A 19 -11.41 -0.46 -6.18
C THR A 19 -9.95 -0.69 -5.78
N ASP A 20 -9.08 -0.84 -6.77
CA ASP A 20 -7.62 -0.94 -6.57
C ASP A 20 -7.08 0.26 -5.80
N GLU A 21 -7.67 1.44 -6.05
CA GLU A 21 -7.36 2.67 -5.32
C GLU A 21 -7.74 2.58 -3.85
N GLU A 22 -8.95 2.13 -3.52
CA GLU A 22 -9.40 1.99 -2.12
C GLU A 22 -8.58 0.97 -1.34
N LEU A 23 -8.27 -0.17 -1.96
CA LEU A 23 -7.39 -1.19 -1.36
C LEU A 23 -6.00 -0.62 -1.11
N SER A 24 -5.41 0.03 -2.11
CA SER A 24 -4.07 0.60 -2.01
C SER A 24 -4.01 1.74 -0.99
N TRP A 25 -5.02 2.60 -0.93
CA TRP A 25 -5.13 3.66 0.06
C TRP A 25 -5.21 3.11 1.49
N THR A 26 -6.06 2.11 1.70
CA THR A 26 -6.27 1.52 3.02
C THR A 26 -4.98 0.83 3.51
N ALA A 27 -4.36 0.01 2.65
CA ALA A 27 -3.09 -0.63 2.96
C ALA A 27 -1.96 0.38 3.20
N ALA A 28 -1.88 1.44 2.40
CA ALA A 28 -0.90 2.52 2.58
C ALA A 28 -1.10 3.26 3.91
N ALA A 29 -2.35 3.53 4.31
CA ALA A 29 -2.64 4.19 5.58
C ALA A 29 -2.20 3.34 6.77
N LEU A 30 -2.45 2.03 6.72
CA LEU A 30 -1.97 1.06 7.73
C LEU A 30 -0.44 1.03 7.79
N ALA A 31 0.22 0.96 6.64
CA ALA A 31 1.68 0.96 6.55
C ALA A 31 2.30 2.23 7.13
N THR A 32 1.78 3.40 6.76
CA THR A 32 2.22 4.70 7.26
C THR A 32 2.01 4.83 8.77
N ALA A 33 0.94 4.25 9.32
CA ALA A 33 0.64 4.30 10.75
C ALA A 33 1.69 3.59 11.61
N TRP A 34 2.43 2.62 11.05
CA TRP A 34 3.45 1.87 11.77
C TRP A 34 4.73 2.64 12.06
N VAL A 35 4.98 3.73 11.34
CA VAL A 35 6.25 4.47 11.38
C VAL A 35 6.10 5.69 12.28
N SER A 36 7.10 5.91 13.13
CA SER A 36 7.27 7.12 13.93
C SER A 36 8.75 7.43 14.12
N PRO A 37 9.12 8.64 14.55
CA PRO A 37 10.53 8.97 14.84
C PRO A 37 11.18 8.04 15.86
N ALA A 38 10.42 7.56 16.85
CA ALA A 38 10.92 6.69 17.92
C ALA A 38 10.83 5.19 17.60
N ALA A 39 10.05 4.80 16.60
CA ALA A 39 9.83 3.42 16.23
C ALA A 39 9.94 3.28 14.70
N PRO A 40 11.11 2.88 14.19
CA PRO A 40 11.28 2.58 12.77
C PRO A 40 10.48 1.34 12.37
N LEU A 41 10.34 1.14 11.06
CA LEU A 41 9.65 -0.01 10.49
C LEU A 41 10.38 -1.29 10.86
N SER A 42 9.66 -2.25 11.46
CA SER A 42 10.23 -3.55 11.78
C SER A 42 10.55 -4.33 10.50
N LYS A 43 11.58 -5.19 10.55
CA LYS A 43 11.99 -6.01 9.40
C LYS A 43 10.84 -6.87 8.85
N SER A 44 10.02 -7.45 9.73
CA SER A 44 8.85 -8.25 9.34
C SER A 44 7.86 -7.41 8.52
N ARG A 45 7.45 -6.25 9.05
CA ARG A 45 6.52 -5.35 8.36
C ARG A 45 7.08 -4.85 7.03
N GLY A 46 8.38 -4.61 6.96
CA GLY A 46 9.03 -4.26 5.69
C GLY A 46 8.90 -5.35 4.64
N TRP A 47 9.02 -6.63 5.03
CA TRP A 47 8.90 -7.75 4.09
C TRP A 47 7.46 -7.99 3.67
N ASP A 48 6.51 -7.78 4.57
CA ASP A 48 5.08 -7.80 4.22
C ASP A 48 4.78 -6.77 3.12
N LEU A 49 5.33 -5.56 3.23
CA LEU A 49 5.18 -4.52 2.20
C LEU A 49 5.90 -4.86 0.88
N VAL A 50 7.05 -5.52 0.94
CA VAL A 50 7.76 -5.98 -0.27
C VAL A 50 6.96 -7.04 -1.02
N GLY A 51 6.30 -7.96 -0.30
CA GLY A 51 5.43 -8.97 -0.90
C GLY A 51 4.34 -8.37 -1.77
N LEU A 52 3.70 -7.30 -1.29
CA LEU A 52 2.63 -6.58 -2.01
C LEU A 52 3.11 -5.86 -3.29
N GLN A 53 4.41 -5.75 -3.53
CA GLN A 53 4.96 -5.17 -4.75
C GLN A 53 5.11 -6.21 -5.87
N HIS A 54 4.83 -7.49 -5.62
CA HIS A 54 4.83 -8.59 -6.61
C HIS A 54 6.10 -8.73 -7.46
N MET A 55 7.26 -8.60 -6.83
CA MET A 55 8.54 -8.73 -7.51
C MET A 55 8.97 -10.19 -7.61
N GLY A 56 8.77 -10.83 -8.77
CA GLY A 56 9.03 -12.28 -8.99
C GLY A 56 10.50 -12.72 -9.05
N SER A 57 11.44 -11.97 -8.46
CA SER A 57 12.86 -12.34 -8.40
C SER A 57 13.56 -11.75 -7.17
N ALA A 58 14.61 -12.43 -6.69
CA ALA A 58 15.42 -11.93 -5.57
C ALA A 58 15.98 -10.52 -5.82
N GLN A 59 16.34 -10.19 -7.06
CA GLN A 59 16.80 -8.83 -7.41
C GLN A 59 15.68 -7.80 -7.34
N GLY A 60 14.47 -8.16 -7.78
CA GLY A 60 13.29 -7.31 -7.69
C GLY A 60 12.85 -7.08 -6.24
N GLU A 61 12.84 -8.12 -5.42
CA GLU A 61 12.55 -8.03 -3.99
C GLU A 61 13.55 -7.12 -3.26
N MET A 62 14.85 -7.25 -3.56
CA MET A 62 15.88 -6.36 -3.02
C MET A 62 15.72 -4.91 -3.50
N TYR A 63 15.21 -4.70 -4.72
CA TYR A 63 14.87 -3.38 -5.22
C TYR A 63 13.66 -2.79 -4.49
N ALA A 64 12.58 -3.55 -4.32
CA ALA A 64 11.40 -3.16 -3.55
C ALA A 64 11.77 -2.85 -2.09
N TRP A 65 12.62 -3.67 -1.47
CA TRP A 65 13.13 -3.44 -0.12
C TRP A 65 13.83 -2.07 0.00
N ARG A 66 14.67 -1.70 -0.97
CA ARG A 66 15.31 -0.37 -1.00
C ARG A 66 14.32 0.77 -1.16
N ARG A 67 13.20 0.57 -1.88
CA ARG A 67 12.14 1.58 -1.99
C ARG A 67 11.42 1.77 -0.67
N VAL A 68 11.08 0.67 0.02
CA VAL A 68 10.45 0.70 1.36
C VAL A 68 11.35 1.43 2.36
N LEU A 69 12.65 1.09 2.43
CA LEU A 69 13.59 1.76 3.33
C LEU A 69 13.76 3.25 3.01
N ARG A 70 13.72 3.63 1.73
CA ARG A 70 13.79 5.04 1.33
C ARG A 70 12.54 5.80 1.77
N TRP A 71 11.37 5.24 1.52
CA TRP A 71 10.09 5.79 1.93
C TRP A 71 10.03 5.97 3.45
N GLU A 72 10.40 4.95 4.22
CA GLU A 72 10.45 5.00 5.68
C GLU A 72 11.35 6.15 6.17
N ARG A 73 12.57 6.23 5.65
CA ARG A 73 13.53 7.27 6.04
C ARG A 73 12.98 8.67 5.78
N GLN A 74 12.37 8.89 4.62
CA GLN A 74 11.78 10.18 4.26
C GLN A 74 10.63 10.56 5.20
N LEU A 75 9.79 9.59 5.59
CA LEU A 75 8.73 9.82 6.57
C LEU A 75 9.30 10.15 7.96
N VAL A 76 10.28 9.38 8.43
CA VAL A 76 10.93 9.64 9.74
C VAL A 76 11.59 11.02 9.78
N GLU A 77 12.30 11.40 8.71
CA GLU A 77 12.93 12.71 8.59
C GLU A 77 11.91 13.84 8.64
N ALA A 78 10.81 13.73 7.89
CA ALA A 78 9.74 14.73 7.88
C ALA A 78 9.02 14.85 9.22
N LEU A 79 8.73 13.71 9.88
CA LEU A 79 8.12 13.70 11.21
C LEU A 79 9.05 14.32 12.27
N THR A 80 10.34 13.99 12.22
CA THR A 80 11.33 14.58 13.15
C THR A 80 11.43 16.09 12.95
N ALA A 81 11.44 16.57 11.71
CA ALA A 81 11.45 18.00 11.41
C ALA A 81 10.17 18.72 11.89
N ALA A 82 9.03 18.03 11.94
CA ALA A 82 7.79 18.56 12.48
C ALA A 82 7.79 18.68 14.01
N ASP A 83 8.55 17.83 14.70
CA ASP A 83 8.68 17.78 16.16
C ASP A 83 9.73 18.76 16.74
N VAL A 84 10.56 19.40 15.91
CA VAL A 84 11.52 20.40 16.39
C VAL A 84 10.77 21.67 16.86
N PRO A 85 10.91 22.08 18.14
CA PRO A 85 10.34 23.33 18.63
C PRO A 85 11.04 24.48 17.90
N SER A 86 10.27 25.22 17.10
CA SER A 86 10.71 26.53 16.64
C SER A 86 10.51 27.49 17.82
N GLY A 87 11.42 28.43 18.03
CA GLY A 87 11.49 29.20 19.28
C GLY A 87 10.46 30.34 19.38
N ASP A 88 9.23 30.18 18.88
CA ASP A 88 8.27 31.29 18.77
C ASP A 88 6.98 31.02 19.57
N ASP A 89 6.99 31.50 20.81
CA ASP A 89 5.91 31.37 21.80
C ASP A 89 4.58 31.97 21.29
N GLY A 90 3.65 31.11 20.82
CA GLY A 90 2.23 31.49 20.73
C GLY A 90 1.42 30.89 19.58
N GLY A 91 1.33 29.56 19.47
CA GLY A 91 0.40 28.89 18.53
C GLY A 91 0.88 27.55 17.93
N GLU A 92 2.13 27.17 18.21
CA GLU A 92 2.89 26.14 17.47
C GLU A 92 2.39 24.69 17.60
N GLY A 93 1.65 24.35 18.65
CA GLY A 93 1.09 23.00 18.80
C GLY A 93 0.11 22.62 17.68
N ALA A 94 -0.54 23.59 17.03
CA ALA A 94 -1.34 23.36 15.84
C ALA A 94 -0.47 23.22 14.57
N SER A 95 0.57 24.03 14.43
CA SER A 95 1.49 24.02 13.29
C SER A 95 2.36 22.76 13.21
N SER A 96 2.84 22.24 14.35
CA SER A 96 3.58 20.98 14.40
C SER A 96 2.68 19.78 14.03
N ARG A 97 1.49 19.69 14.61
CA ARG A 97 0.49 18.66 14.26
C ARG A 97 0.07 18.72 12.80
N HIS A 98 -0.09 19.92 12.25
CA HIS A 98 -0.41 20.10 10.84
C HIS A 98 0.71 19.59 9.93
N ARG A 99 1.98 19.98 10.17
CA ARG A 99 3.13 19.48 9.42
C ARG A 99 3.28 17.96 9.50
N ALA A 100 3.06 17.37 10.68
CA ALA A 100 3.09 15.93 10.86
C ALA A 100 1.95 15.23 10.09
N ALA A 101 0.75 15.81 10.05
CA ALA A 101 -0.36 15.32 9.26
C ALA A 101 -0.08 15.40 7.75
N GLU A 102 0.50 16.50 7.28
CA GLU A 102 0.94 16.64 5.88
C GLU A 102 2.00 15.61 5.51
N ALA A 103 3.01 15.41 6.36
CA ALA A 103 4.05 14.40 6.16
C ALA A 103 3.45 12.98 6.03
N ARG A 104 2.50 12.62 6.91
CA ARG A 104 1.78 11.34 6.83
C ARG A 104 0.93 11.24 5.57
N GLY A 105 0.24 12.31 5.18
CA GLY A 105 -0.56 12.35 3.95
C GLY A 105 0.28 12.12 2.70
N ALA A 106 1.43 12.80 2.60
CA ALA A 106 2.38 12.64 1.51
C ALA A 106 2.97 11.23 1.47
N ALA A 107 3.41 10.69 2.62
CA ALA A 107 3.96 9.34 2.70
C ALA A 107 2.92 8.26 2.37
N THR A 108 1.67 8.45 2.79
CA THR A 108 0.56 7.54 2.45
C THR A 108 0.31 7.55 0.94
N SER A 109 0.28 8.74 0.31
CA SER A 109 0.11 8.85 -1.14
C SER A 109 1.25 8.16 -1.89
N ALA A 110 2.49 8.36 -1.46
CA ALA A 110 3.64 7.70 -2.06
C ALA A 110 3.57 6.17 -1.92
N MET A 111 3.20 5.64 -0.75
CA MET A 111 3.03 4.20 -0.55
C MET A 111 1.89 3.63 -1.39
N ARG A 112 0.76 4.33 -1.47
CA ARG A 112 -0.36 3.96 -2.35
C ARG A 112 0.11 3.80 -3.80
N ASP A 113 0.88 4.76 -4.32
CA ASP A 113 1.38 4.70 -5.70
C ASP A 113 2.29 3.50 -5.93
N MET A 114 3.10 3.14 -4.93
CA MET A 114 3.90 1.91 -4.98
C MET A 114 3.01 0.67 -5.03
N LEU A 115 1.99 0.59 -4.17
CA LEU A 115 1.08 -0.57 -4.11
C LEU A 115 0.23 -0.71 -5.39
N LEU A 116 -0.27 0.40 -5.95
CA LEU A 116 -0.98 0.40 -7.23
C LEU A 116 -0.10 -0.12 -8.38
N ALA A 117 1.16 0.32 -8.43
CA ALA A 117 2.12 -0.22 -9.40
C ALA A 117 2.36 -1.73 -9.17
N GLY A 118 2.42 -2.17 -7.90
CA GLY A 118 2.52 -3.58 -7.51
C GLY A 118 1.38 -4.45 -8.03
N ILE A 119 0.14 -3.94 -8.08
CA ILE A 119 -0.99 -4.66 -8.68
C ILE A 119 -0.73 -4.96 -10.15
N THR A 120 -0.33 -3.94 -10.92
CA THR A 120 -0.05 -4.10 -12.36
C THR A 120 1.12 -5.06 -12.60
N ASP A 121 2.17 -4.97 -11.78
CA ASP A 121 3.33 -5.86 -11.86
C ASP A 121 2.95 -7.31 -11.49
N GLY A 122 2.08 -7.50 -10.50
CA GLY A 122 1.54 -8.80 -10.10
C GLY A 122 0.69 -9.44 -11.18
N GLU A 123 -0.21 -8.68 -11.82
CA GLU A 123 -1.00 -9.15 -12.95
C GLU A 123 -0.12 -9.60 -14.12
N ARG A 124 0.86 -8.78 -14.50
CA ARG A 124 1.81 -9.12 -15.57
C ARG A 124 2.60 -10.37 -15.23
N THR A 125 3.09 -10.47 -14.00
CA THR A 125 3.83 -11.65 -13.53
C THR A 125 2.94 -12.89 -13.63
N ASN A 126 1.72 -12.85 -13.08
CA ASN A 126 0.78 -13.97 -13.12
C ASN A 126 0.43 -14.43 -14.55
N GLN A 127 0.35 -13.50 -15.51
CA GLN A 127 0.17 -13.81 -16.93
C GLN A 127 1.38 -14.54 -17.54
N ILE A 128 2.61 -14.09 -17.26
CA ILE A 128 3.85 -14.68 -17.80
C ILE A 128 4.00 -16.14 -17.36
N TRP A 129 3.65 -16.46 -16.11
CA TRP A 129 3.82 -17.80 -15.57
C TRP A 129 2.71 -18.79 -15.97
N GLY A 130 1.69 -18.34 -16.73
CA GLY A 130 0.73 -19.19 -17.44
C GLY A 130 -0.19 -20.09 -16.61
N ASN A 131 0.05 -20.21 -15.30
CA ASN A 131 -0.54 -21.25 -14.45
C ASN A 131 -1.35 -20.68 -13.27
N SER A 132 -1.53 -19.36 -13.16
CA SER A 132 -2.25 -18.71 -12.05
C SER A 132 -1.76 -19.12 -10.64
N MET A 133 -0.49 -19.54 -10.50
CA MET A 133 0.05 -19.97 -9.20
C MET A 133 0.32 -18.82 -8.24
N GLY A 134 0.49 -17.60 -8.74
CA GLY A 134 0.58 -16.41 -7.91
C GLY A 134 -0.81 -16.03 -7.40
N ARG A 135 -0.90 -15.60 -6.13
CA ARG A 135 -2.14 -15.03 -5.61
C ARG A 135 -2.51 -13.77 -6.39
N ASP A 136 -3.81 -13.50 -6.47
CA ASP A 136 -4.30 -12.24 -7.03
C ASP A 136 -3.77 -11.08 -6.17
N PRO A 137 -3.14 -10.05 -6.77
CA PRO A 137 -2.62 -8.90 -6.03
C PRO A 137 -3.68 -8.19 -5.16
N ARG A 138 -4.94 -8.18 -5.61
CA ARG A 138 -6.06 -7.60 -4.86
C ARG A 138 -6.40 -8.44 -3.65
N ASP A 139 -6.33 -9.76 -3.76
CA ASP A 139 -6.55 -10.66 -2.62
C ASP A 139 -5.43 -10.56 -1.60
N GLU A 140 -4.18 -10.35 -2.04
CA GLU A 140 -3.07 -10.07 -1.14
C GLU A 140 -3.27 -8.75 -0.37
N LEU A 141 -3.68 -7.68 -1.05
CA LEU A 141 -4.01 -6.41 -0.38
C LEU A 141 -5.17 -6.56 0.61
N ARG A 142 -6.23 -7.29 0.26
CA ARG A 142 -7.35 -7.58 1.18
C ARG A 142 -6.87 -8.36 2.41
N ALA A 143 -6.06 -9.40 2.20
CA ALA A 143 -5.52 -10.21 3.29
C ALA A 143 -4.60 -9.40 4.20
N PHE A 144 -3.78 -8.53 3.63
CA PHE A 144 -2.94 -7.59 4.38
C PHE A 144 -3.79 -6.65 5.24
N ILE A 145 -4.80 -6.00 4.66
CA ILE A 145 -5.70 -5.10 5.39
C ILE A 145 -6.40 -5.86 6.52
N ALA A 146 -6.93 -7.05 6.26
CA ALA A 146 -7.60 -7.87 7.26
C ALA A 146 -6.67 -8.28 8.42
N SER A 147 -5.39 -8.52 8.13
CA SER A 147 -4.40 -8.95 9.13
C SER A 147 -3.88 -7.80 10.01
N HIS A 148 -4.04 -6.56 9.57
CA HIS A 148 -3.39 -5.40 10.19
C HIS A 148 -4.30 -4.22 10.54
N GLY A 149 -5.55 -4.20 10.05
CA GLY A 149 -6.52 -3.12 10.27
C GLY A 149 -7.48 -3.31 11.45
N GLY A 150 -7.26 -4.33 12.28
CA GLY A 150 -8.08 -4.66 13.46
C GLY A 150 -7.61 -4.00 14.74
#